data_AF-A0A0B3AXN5-F1
#
_entry.id   AF-A0A0B3AXN5-F1
#
_cell.length_a   1.000
_cell.length_b   1.000
_cell.length_c   1.000
_cell.angle_alpha   90.00
_cell.angle_beta   90.00
_cell.angle_gamma   90.00
#
_symmetry.space_group_name_H-M   'P 1'
#
loop_
_entity.id
_entity.type
_entity.pdbx_description
1 polymer ?
#
loop_
_entity_poly.entity_id
_entity_poly.type
_entity_poly.pdbx_seq_one_letter_code
_entity_poly.pdbx_strand_id
1 'polypeptide(L)'
;MKGDVMNENEDTREVKALRDKPLGAIHFPYLPKTFVADMFLRADTLSSIDPELASCYRDLADGIGSRAMVKEPLLLRARSIRCIYESPELHTKYAGDGLVKTTAELILDLMAMIWDGDGNRRREDAKHAANVRHGSPGGSREKQEKIRVLWASGKYTSRDICAEQECAALGMSFSAARKALRNTPAST
;
A
#
# COMPACT_ATOMS: atom_id res chain seq x y z
N MET A 1 -2.29 -21.59 -54.43
CA MET A 1 -2.24 -20.58 -53.35
C MET A 1 -2.54 -21.29 -52.03
N LYS A 2 -1.50 -21.65 -51.28
CA LYS A 2 -1.64 -22.14 -49.89
C LYS A 2 -1.39 -20.93 -49.01
N GLY A 3 -2.40 -20.53 -48.23
CA GLY A 3 -2.29 -19.43 -47.28
C GLY A 3 -1.67 -19.95 -45.99
N ASP A 4 -0.63 -19.28 -45.52
CA ASP A 4 0.00 -19.55 -44.23
C ASP A 4 -0.86 -19.01 -43.09
N VAL A 5 -1.15 -19.88 -42.13
CA VAL A 5 -1.83 -19.57 -40.87
C VAL A 5 -0.82 -18.88 -39.96
N MET A 6 -1.06 -17.60 -39.65
CA MET A 6 -0.23 -16.85 -38.72
C MET A 6 -0.40 -17.40 -37.30
N ASN A 7 0.74 -17.77 -36.71
CA ASN A 7 0.87 -18.35 -35.38
C ASN A 7 0.55 -17.29 -34.30
N GLU A 8 -0.35 -17.61 -33.37
CA GLU A 8 -0.67 -16.74 -32.24
C GLU A 8 0.56 -16.65 -31.32
N ASN A 9 1.11 -15.44 -31.21
CA ASN A 9 2.30 -15.16 -30.40
C ASN A 9 2.07 -15.52 -28.92
N GLU A 10 3.07 -16.17 -28.32
CA GLU A 10 3.12 -16.65 -26.94
C GLU A 10 2.81 -15.55 -25.90
N ASP A 11 3.10 -14.29 -26.23
CA ASP A 11 2.75 -13.10 -25.46
C ASP A 11 1.24 -12.95 -25.20
N THR A 12 0.38 -13.40 -26.13
CA THR A 12 -1.08 -13.30 -25.94
C THR A 12 -1.62 -14.33 -24.94
N ARG A 13 -0.89 -15.43 -24.68
CA ARG A 13 -1.25 -16.43 -23.67
C ARG A 13 -0.91 -15.98 -22.26
N GLU A 14 0.23 -15.30 -22.06
CA GLU A 14 0.58 -14.76 -20.73
C GLU A 14 -0.36 -13.64 -20.30
N VAL A 15 -0.78 -12.77 -21.22
CA VAL A 15 -1.75 -11.71 -20.93
C VAL A 15 -3.12 -12.28 -20.55
N LYS A 16 -3.55 -13.39 -21.18
CA LYS A 16 -4.80 -14.08 -20.81
C LYS A 16 -4.70 -14.74 -19.42
N ALA A 17 -3.55 -15.33 -19.08
CA ALA A 17 -3.34 -15.99 -17.79
C ALA A 17 -3.28 -15.03 -16.60
N LEU A 18 -2.96 -13.75 -16.82
CA LEU A 18 -3.00 -12.71 -15.78
C LEU A 18 -4.42 -12.16 -15.53
N ARG A 19 -5.33 -12.28 -16.52
CA ARG A 19 -6.71 -11.80 -16.43
C ARG A 19 -7.57 -12.62 -15.45
N ASP A 20 -7.23 -13.90 -15.26
CA ASP A 20 -8.06 -14.86 -14.50
C ASP A 20 -7.64 -15.01 -13.02
N LYS A 21 -6.62 -14.28 -12.55
CA LYS A 21 -6.23 -14.29 -11.13
C LYS A 21 -7.11 -13.32 -10.33
N PRO A 22 -7.80 -13.76 -9.26
CA PRO A 22 -8.56 -12.86 -8.40
C PRO A 22 -7.60 -11.96 -7.63
N LEU A 23 -7.40 -10.75 -8.15
CA LEU A 23 -6.68 -9.69 -7.45
C LEU A 23 -7.61 -9.20 -6.33
N GLY A 24 -7.18 -9.38 -5.08
CA GLY A 24 -7.93 -8.96 -3.90
C GLY A 24 -8.34 -7.49 -4.04
N ALA A 25 -9.63 -7.22 -3.83
CA ALA A 25 -10.21 -5.89 -3.95
C ALA A 25 -9.41 -4.87 -3.13
N ILE A 26 -8.79 -3.90 -3.80
CA ILE A 26 -8.10 -2.80 -3.13
C ILE A 26 -9.17 -1.86 -2.60
N HIS A 27 -9.44 -1.95 -1.30
CA HIS A 27 -10.23 -0.92 -0.63
C HIS A 27 -9.37 0.35 -0.52
N PHE A 28 -9.85 1.46 -1.08
CA PHE A 28 -9.31 2.82 -0.90
C PHE A 28 -10.13 3.56 0.18
N PRO A 29 -9.90 3.32 1.49
CA PRO A 29 -10.71 3.94 2.55
C PRO A 29 -10.46 5.45 2.75
N TYR A 30 -9.52 6.06 2.01
CA TYR A 30 -9.06 7.43 2.28
C TYR A 30 -9.28 8.44 1.16
N LEU A 31 -9.95 8.10 0.06
CA LEU A 31 -10.40 9.14 -0.86
C LEU A 31 -11.57 9.89 -0.19
N PRO A 32 -11.44 11.21 0.06
CA PRO A 32 -12.56 11.99 0.56
C PRO A 32 -13.74 11.80 -0.38
N LYS A 33 -14.95 11.57 0.14
CA LYS A 33 -16.16 11.44 -0.71
C LYS A 33 -16.36 12.66 -1.62
N THR A 34 -15.84 13.80 -1.19
CA THR A 34 -15.83 15.05 -1.94
C THR A 34 -14.91 15.01 -3.17
N PHE A 35 -13.87 14.17 -3.18
CA PHE A 35 -12.92 14.08 -4.29
C PHE A 35 -13.58 13.49 -5.55
N VAL A 36 -14.33 12.39 -5.40
CA VAL A 36 -15.05 11.78 -6.51
C VAL A 36 -16.15 12.71 -7.02
N ALA A 37 -16.85 13.40 -6.12
CA ALA A 37 -17.85 14.41 -6.49
C ALA A 37 -17.25 15.59 -7.26
N ASP A 38 -16.07 16.08 -6.85
CA ASP A 38 -15.34 17.15 -7.55
C ASP A 38 -14.90 16.71 -8.95
N MET A 39 -14.47 15.44 -9.11
CA MET A 39 -14.16 14.88 -10.43
C MET A 39 -15.37 14.87 -11.37
N PHE A 40 -16.56 14.50 -10.86
CA PHE A 40 -17.79 14.54 -11.68
C PHE A 40 -18.20 15.96 -12.07
N LEU A 41 -18.17 16.91 -11.12
CA LEU A 41 -18.45 18.32 -11.38
C LEU A 41 -17.53 18.90 -12.47
N ARG A 42 -16.25 18.52 -12.44
CA ARG A 42 -15.29 18.91 -13.47
C ARG A 42 -15.56 18.22 -14.80
N ALA A 43 -15.93 16.94 -14.80
CA ALA A 43 -16.29 16.22 -16.02
C ALA A 43 -17.50 16.86 -16.73
N ASP A 44 -18.49 17.32 -15.96
CA ASP A 44 -19.64 18.03 -16.50
C ASP A 44 -19.25 19.40 -17.07
N THR A 45 -18.35 20.12 -16.39
CA THR A 45 -17.80 21.38 -16.89
C THR A 45 -17.04 21.16 -18.20
N LEU A 46 -16.22 20.11 -18.27
CA LEU A 46 -15.45 19.73 -19.46
C LEU A 46 -16.34 19.24 -20.60
N SER A 47 -17.54 18.71 -20.34
CA SER A 47 -18.41 18.16 -21.39
C SER A 47 -18.84 19.18 -22.45
N SER A 48 -18.86 20.47 -22.09
CA SER A 48 -19.15 21.57 -23.03
C SER A 48 -17.93 22.00 -23.86
N ILE A 49 -16.72 21.64 -23.43
CA ILE A 49 -15.45 22.05 -24.03
C ILE A 49 -14.86 20.90 -24.86
N ASP A 50 -14.86 19.69 -24.30
CA ASP A 50 -14.32 18.47 -24.88
C ASP A 50 -15.08 17.25 -24.31
N PRO A 51 -16.05 16.69 -25.07
CA PRO A 51 -16.87 15.58 -24.61
C PRO A 51 -16.10 14.26 -24.48
N GLU A 52 -15.02 14.06 -25.25
CA GLU A 52 -14.19 12.86 -25.16
C GLU A 52 -13.38 12.87 -23.85
N LEU A 53 -12.76 14.02 -23.53
CA LEU A 53 -12.05 14.18 -22.26
C LEU A 53 -13.00 14.02 -21.07
N ALA A 54 -14.20 14.61 -21.14
CA ALA A 54 -15.23 14.44 -20.11
C ALA A 54 -15.64 12.98 -19.91
N SER A 55 -15.73 12.18 -20.99
CA SER A 55 -15.99 10.74 -20.89
C SER A 55 -14.86 10.00 -20.17
N CYS A 56 -13.60 10.33 -20.48
CA CYS A 56 -12.45 9.73 -19.78
C CYS A 56 -12.45 10.05 -18.27
N TYR A 57 -12.84 11.27 -17.88
CA TYR A 57 -12.96 11.65 -16.47
C TYR A 57 -14.07 10.90 -15.74
N ARG A 58 -15.24 10.74 -16.36
CA ARG A 58 -16.34 9.95 -15.79
C ARG A 58 -15.96 8.49 -15.63
N ASP A 59 -15.37 7.90 -16.66
CA ASP A 59 -14.88 6.51 -16.61
C ASP A 59 -13.82 6.30 -15.51
N LEU A 60 -12.98 7.30 -15.25
CA LEU A 60 -11.99 7.28 -14.18
C LEU A 60 -12.66 7.40 -12.80
N ALA A 61 -13.61 8.32 -12.64
CA ALA A 61 -14.37 8.52 -11.40
C ALA A 61 -15.21 7.28 -11.04
N ASP A 62 -15.89 6.68 -12.02
CA ASP A 62 -16.63 5.43 -11.86
C ASP A 62 -15.72 4.25 -11.52
N GLY A 63 -14.54 4.20 -12.14
CA GLY A 63 -13.49 3.22 -11.81
C GLY A 63 -13.03 3.34 -10.35
N ILE A 64 -12.77 4.56 -9.88
CA ILE A 64 -12.39 4.83 -8.49
C ILE A 64 -13.51 4.41 -7.52
N GLY A 65 -14.77 4.68 -7.86
CA GLY A 65 -15.93 4.34 -7.03
C GLY A 65 -16.22 2.84 -6.93
N SER A 66 -15.88 2.06 -7.96
CA SER A 66 -16.34 0.68 -8.10
C SER A 66 -15.53 -0.40 -7.35
N ARG A 67 -14.55 -0.06 -6.50
CA ARG A 67 -13.70 -1.00 -5.71
C ARG A 67 -12.95 -2.10 -6.51
N ALA A 68 -13.12 -2.15 -7.84
CA ALA A 68 -12.67 -3.24 -8.70
C ALA A 68 -11.48 -2.87 -9.60
N MET A 69 -10.77 -1.77 -9.32
CA MET A 69 -9.63 -1.40 -10.16
C MET A 69 -8.35 -2.17 -9.78
N VAL A 70 -7.83 -2.88 -10.78
CA VAL A 70 -6.45 -3.34 -10.86
C VAL A 70 -5.54 -2.12 -11.05
N LYS A 71 -4.30 -2.14 -10.56
CA LYS A 71 -3.34 -1.01 -10.69
C LYS A 71 -3.04 -0.65 -12.15
N GLU A 72 -3.10 -1.61 -13.06
CA GLU A 72 -2.72 -1.45 -14.47
C GLU A 72 -3.66 -0.55 -15.28
N PRO A 73 -5.00 -0.72 -15.24
CA PRO A 73 -5.93 0.17 -15.96
C PRO A 73 -5.87 1.63 -15.51
N LEU A 74 -5.58 1.90 -14.23
CA LEU A 74 -5.38 3.27 -13.72
C LEU A 74 -4.11 3.90 -14.29
N LEU A 75 -3.01 3.14 -14.32
CA LEU A 75 -1.75 3.60 -14.90
C LEU A 75 -1.87 3.81 -16.41
N LEU A 76 -2.59 2.95 -17.12
CA LEU A 76 -2.82 3.08 -18.55
C LEU A 76 -3.66 4.32 -18.87
N ARG A 77 -4.73 4.57 -18.10
CA ARG A 77 -5.57 5.78 -18.26
C ARG A 77 -4.84 7.06 -17.84
N ALA A 78 -4.06 7.03 -16.77
CA ALA A 78 -3.22 8.17 -16.37
C ALA A 78 -2.14 8.48 -17.43
N ARG A 79 -1.59 7.45 -18.09
CA ARG A 79 -0.69 7.62 -19.25
C ARG A 79 -1.41 8.20 -20.45
N SER A 80 -2.62 7.74 -20.78
CA SER A 80 -3.43 8.32 -21.85
C SER A 80 -3.71 9.80 -21.59
N ILE A 81 -4.07 10.16 -20.36
CA ILE A 81 -4.28 11.56 -19.97
C ILE A 81 -2.97 12.35 -20.08
N ARG A 82 -1.85 11.82 -19.59
CA ARG A 82 -0.53 12.45 -19.77
C ARG A 82 -0.16 12.67 -21.24
N CYS A 83 -0.44 11.70 -22.12
CA CYS A 83 -0.20 11.85 -23.56
C CYS A 83 -1.06 12.97 -24.19
N ILE A 84 -2.29 13.16 -23.70
CA ILE A 84 -3.15 14.29 -24.08
C ILE A 84 -2.53 15.62 -23.64
N TYR A 85 -1.97 15.69 -22.42
CA TYR A 85 -1.29 16.88 -21.91
C TYR A 85 0.08 17.14 -22.54
N GLU A 86 0.81 16.14 -23.00
CA GLU A 86 2.11 16.32 -23.69
C GLU A 86 1.95 16.72 -25.16
N SER A 87 0.72 16.79 -25.69
CA SER A 87 0.46 17.30 -27.04
C SER A 87 0.64 18.83 -27.11
N PRO A 88 1.59 19.35 -27.92
CA PRO A 88 1.84 20.78 -28.05
C PRO A 88 0.61 21.58 -28.54
N GLU A 89 -0.26 20.94 -29.32
CA GLU A 89 -1.46 21.53 -29.90
C GLU A 89 -2.55 21.80 -28.86
N LEU A 90 -2.67 20.94 -27.86
CA LEU A 90 -3.61 21.13 -26.76
C LEU A 90 -3.07 22.14 -25.75
N HIS A 91 -1.75 22.17 -25.54
CA HIS A 91 -1.12 23.19 -24.72
C HIS A 91 -1.41 24.60 -25.23
N THR A 92 -1.31 24.85 -26.54
CA THR A 92 -1.61 26.18 -27.10
C THR A 92 -3.10 26.50 -27.08
N LYS A 93 -3.98 25.52 -27.30
CA LYS A 93 -5.44 25.70 -27.25
C LYS A 93 -5.94 26.09 -25.85
N TYR A 94 -5.28 25.64 -24.79
CA TYR A 94 -5.74 25.85 -23.41
C TYR A 94 -4.73 26.57 -22.49
N ALA A 95 -3.63 27.13 -23.03
CA ALA A 95 -2.60 27.83 -22.26
C ALA A 95 -3.09 29.07 -21.50
N GLY A 96 -4.26 29.63 -21.87
CA GLY A 96 -4.83 30.82 -21.23
C GLY A 96 -5.72 30.53 -20.01
N ASP A 97 -6.24 29.31 -19.90
CA ASP A 97 -7.16 28.93 -18.83
C ASP A 97 -6.39 28.17 -17.75
N GLY A 98 -6.20 28.77 -16.58
CA GLY A 98 -5.54 28.16 -15.41
C GLY A 98 -6.11 26.82 -14.94
N LEU A 99 -7.17 26.33 -15.59
CA LEU A 99 -7.82 25.04 -15.42
C LEU A 99 -6.94 23.84 -15.82
N VAL A 100 -6.08 23.99 -16.83
CA VAL A 100 -5.25 22.88 -17.34
C VAL A 100 -4.14 22.53 -16.37
N LYS A 101 -3.49 23.55 -15.80
CA LYS A 101 -2.40 23.38 -14.83
C LYS A 101 -2.88 22.71 -13.54
N THR A 102 -4.04 23.14 -13.03
CA THR A 102 -4.65 22.55 -11.82
C THR A 102 -5.04 21.08 -12.01
N THR A 103 -5.41 20.70 -13.23
CA THR A 103 -5.85 19.33 -13.50
C THR A 103 -4.68 18.34 -13.57
N ALA A 104 -3.56 18.73 -14.19
CA ALA A 104 -2.35 17.91 -14.20
C ALA A 104 -1.73 17.77 -12.79
N GLU A 105 -1.74 18.84 -11.98
CA GLU A 105 -1.31 18.81 -10.58
C GLU A 105 -2.15 17.84 -9.75
N LEU A 106 -3.49 17.87 -9.91
CA LEU A 106 -4.40 16.93 -9.21
C LEU A 106 -4.17 15.46 -9.60
N ILE A 107 -3.83 15.18 -10.86
CA ILE A 107 -3.51 13.81 -11.30
C ILE A 107 -2.20 13.33 -10.66
N LEU A 108 -1.18 14.18 -10.62
CA LEU A 108 0.09 13.84 -9.98
C LEU A 108 -0.08 13.62 -8.47
N ASP A 109 -0.87 14.47 -7.80
CA ASP A 109 -1.21 14.30 -6.38
C ASP A 109 -2.00 13.01 -6.13
N LEU A 110 -2.96 12.67 -7.00
CA LEU A 110 -3.70 11.40 -6.93
C LEU A 110 -2.77 10.19 -7.13
N MET A 111 -1.85 10.27 -8.10
CA MET A 111 -0.88 9.21 -8.35
C MET A 111 0.09 9.03 -7.17
N ALA A 112 0.57 10.13 -6.58
CA ALA A 112 1.40 10.09 -5.38
C ALA A 112 0.65 9.46 -4.19
N MET A 113 -0.61 9.84 -3.97
CA MET A 113 -1.46 9.26 -2.92
C MET A 113 -1.67 7.75 -3.11
N ILE A 114 -1.91 7.28 -4.34
CA ILE A 114 -2.09 5.86 -4.66
C ILE A 114 -0.78 5.07 -4.49
N TRP A 115 0.36 5.67 -4.83
CA TRP A 115 1.66 5.00 -4.75
C TRP A 115 2.21 4.92 -3.32
N ASP A 116 2.07 6.01 -2.54
CA ASP A 116 2.61 6.10 -1.19
C ASP A 116 1.72 5.40 -0.14
N GLY A 117 0.40 5.34 -0.37
CA GLY A 117 -0.55 4.72 0.55
C GLY A 117 -0.29 3.23 0.79
N ASP A 118 0.26 2.51 -0.19
CA ASP A 118 0.52 1.08 -0.08
C ASP A 118 1.73 0.74 0.80
N GLY A 119 2.76 1.59 0.79
CA GLY A 119 3.97 1.39 1.60
C GLY A 119 3.69 1.54 3.09
N ASN A 120 3.00 2.63 3.46
CA ASN A 120 2.67 2.91 4.85
C ASN A 120 1.68 1.90 5.42
N ARG A 121 0.65 1.50 4.65
CA ARG A 121 -0.30 0.47 5.08
C ARG A 121 0.38 -0.86 5.38
N ARG A 122 1.19 -1.38 4.44
CA ARG A 122 1.93 -2.64 4.64
C ARG A 122 2.83 -2.58 5.87
N ARG A 123 3.44 -1.42 6.12
CA ARG A 123 4.26 -1.18 7.31
C ARG A 123 3.43 -1.18 8.59
N GLU A 124 2.26 -0.55 8.60
CA GLU A 124 1.34 -0.52 9.73
C GLU A 124 0.75 -1.90 10.02
N ASP A 125 0.30 -2.62 8.99
CA ASP A 125 -0.20 -3.99 9.09
C ASP A 125 0.88 -4.92 9.66
N ALA A 126 2.12 -4.82 9.16
CA ALA A 126 3.24 -5.60 9.66
C ALA A 126 3.56 -5.27 11.13
N LYS A 127 3.53 -3.99 11.52
CA LYS A 127 3.69 -3.58 12.92
C LYS A 127 2.57 -4.12 13.80
N HIS A 128 1.33 -4.04 13.33
CA HIS A 128 0.17 -4.53 14.06
C HIS A 128 0.25 -6.04 14.26
N ALA A 129 0.51 -6.81 13.19
CA ALA A 129 0.68 -8.26 13.25
C ALA A 129 1.81 -8.66 14.21
N ALA A 130 2.95 -7.95 14.18
CA ALA A 130 4.05 -8.17 15.12
C ALA A 130 3.62 -7.88 16.57
N ASN A 131 2.92 -6.77 16.82
CA ASN A 131 2.41 -6.42 18.14
C ASN A 131 1.44 -7.49 18.68
N VAL A 132 0.52 -7.98 17.85
CA VAL A 132 -0.42 -9.04 18.22
C VAL A 132 0.33 -10.33 18.57
N ARG A 133 1.27 -10.76 17.72
CA ARG A 133 2.05 -11.99 17.95
C ARG A 133 2.94 -11.91 19.19
N HIS A 134 3.51 -10.74 19.48
CA HIS A 134 4.39 -10.56 20.65
C HIS A 134 3.61 -10.32 21.94
N GLY A 135 2.37 -9.82 21.85
CA GLY A 135 1.49 -9.51 22.98
C GLY A 135 0.48 -10.61 23.34
N SER A 136 0.34 -11.66 22.55
CA SER A 136 -0.54 -12.80 22.88
C SER A 136 -0.09 -13.52 24.17
N PRO A 137 -0.98 -14.22 24.89
CA PRO A 137 -0.62 -15.03 26.05
C PRO A 137 0.50 -16.04 25.72
N GLY A 138 1.51 -16.13 26.60
CA GLY A 138 2.73 -16.89 26.35
C GLY A 138 3.67 -16.28 25.30
N GLY A 139 3.37 -15.07 24.82
CA GLY A 139 4.15 -14.32 23.86
C GLY A 139 5.51 -13.88 24.40
N SER A 140 6.36 -13.38 23.51
CA SER A 140 7.73 -13.00 23.87
C SER A 140 7.78 -11.85 24.89
N ARG A 141 6.82 -10.90 24.85
CA ARG A 141 6.79 -9.79 25.82
C ARG A 141 6.50 -10.29 27.23
N GLU A 142 5.54 -11.18 27.39
CA GLU A 142 5.19 -11.77 28.68
C GLU A 142 6.37 -12.58 29.25
N LYS A 143 7.02 -13.41 28.43
CA LYS A 143 8.20 -14.18 28.85
C LYS A 143 9.38 -13.27 29.24
N GLN A 144 9.60 -12.18 28.50
CA GLN A 144 10.60 -11.17 28.85
C GLN A 144 10.29 -10.50 30.18
N GLU A 145 9.01 -10.23 30.47
CA GLU A 145 8.64 -9.64 31.74
C GLU A 145 8.83 -10.61 32.90
N LYS A 146 8.44 -11.89 32.72
CA LYS A 146 8.66 -12.94 33.73
C LYS A 146 10.12 -13.08 34.13
N ILE A 147 11.05 -13.09 33.16
CA ILE A 147 12.49 -13.18 33.50
C ILE A 147 13.01 -11.91 34.21
N ARG A 148 12.47 -10.73 33.90
CA ARG A 148 12.83 -9.50 34.62
C ARG A 148 12.34 -9.52 36.06
N VAL A 149 11.13 -10.04 36.30
CA VAL A 149 10.60 -10.23 37.65
C VAL A 149 11.45 -11.22 38.43
N LEU A 150 11.84 -12.34 37.81
CA LEU A 150 12.76 -13.31 38.41
C LEU A 150 14.12 -12.70 38.72
N TRP A 151 14.66 -11.85 37.85
CA TRP A 151 15.88 -11.10 38.10
C TRP A 151 15.73 -10.11 39.27
N ALA A 152 14.63 -9.36 39.31
CA ALA A 152 14.34 -8.40 40.37
C ALA A 152 14.17 -9.05 41.75
N SER A 153 13.94 -10.37 41.82
CA SER A 153 13.88 -11.10 43.09
C SER A 153 15.22 -11.20 43.83
N GLY A 154 16.35 -10.90 43.18
CA GLY A 154 17.68 -11.00 43.79
C GLY A 154 18.19 -12.44 43.99
N LYS A 155 17.46 -13.46 43.50
CA LYS A 155 17.84 -14.88 43.64
C LYS A 155 19.17 -15.24 42.95
N TYR A 156 19.58 -14.49 41.92
CA TYR A 156 20.72 -14.81 41.08
C TYR A 156 21.83 -13.76 41.23
N THR A 157 23.07 -14.21 41.30
CA THR A 157 24.25 -13.35 41.44
C THR A 157 24.64 -12.62 40.16
N SER A 158 24.20 -13.13 39.00
CA SER A 158 24.46 -12.51 37.70
C SER A 158 23.30 -12.71 36.73
N ARG A 159 23.19 -11.78 35.76
CA ARG A 159 22.18 -11.86 34.69
C ARG A 159 22.35 -13.10 33.82
N ASP A 160 23.59 -13.55 33.62
CA ASP A 160 23.87 -14.72 32.80
C ASP A 160 23.43 -16.00 33.51
N ILE A 161 23.63 -16.11 34.82
CA ILE A 161 23.12 -17.25 35.62
C ILE A 161 21.59 -17.27 35.63
N CYS A 162 20.95 -16.11 35.82
CA CYS A 162 19.50 -15.98 35.73
C CYS A 162 18.98 -16.43 34.36
N ALA A 163 19.62 -15.98 33.28
CA ALA A 163 19.27 -16.37 31.92
C ALA A 163 19.45 -17.87 31.67
N GLU A 164 20.52 -18.49 32.18
CA GLU A 164 20.83 -19.90 31.97
C GLU A 164 19.84 -20.83 32.69
N GLN A 165 19.50 -20.49 33.94
CA GLN A 165 18.62 -21.32 34.77
C GLN A 165 17.15 -21.19 34.38
N GLU A 166 16.70 -19.99 34.02
CA GLU A 166 15.27 -19.73 33.81
C GLU A 166 14.82 -19.78 32.34
N CYS A 167 15.74 -19.73 31.36
CA CYS A 167 15.34 -19.70 29.94
C CYS A 167 14.58 -20.96 29.49
N ALA A 168 14.97 -22.13 30.00
CA ALA A 168 14.33 -23.40 29.68
C ALA A 168 12.89 -23.45 30.25
N ALA A 169 12.72 -23.02 31.51
CA ALA A 169 11.41 -22.96 32.16
C ALA A 169 10.44 -21.99 31.45
N LEU A 170 10.95 -20.88 30.94
CA LEU A 170 10.17 -19.90 30.18
C LEU A 170 9.99 -20.25 28.70
N GLY A 171 10.63 -21.32 28.20
CA GLY A 171 10.58 -21.73 26.81
C GLY A 171 11.08 -20.63 25.87
N MET A 172 12.22 -20.01 26.18
CA MET A 172 12.93 -19.07 25.31
C MET A 172 14.41 -19.43 25.19
N SER A 173 15.09 -18.94 24.15
CA SER A 173 16.53 -19.17 24.01
C SER A 173 17.31 -18.39 25.07
N PHE A 174 18.46 -18.93 25.48
CA PHE A 174 19.40 -18.25 26.37
C PHE A 174 19.79 -16.85 25.86
N SER A 175 20.02 -16.71 24.55
CA SER A 175 20.34 -15.43 23.93
C SER A 175 19.19 -14.41 24.02
N ALA A 176 17.93 -14.85 23.95
CA ALA A 176 16.76 -13.99 24.14
C ALA A 176 16.61 -13.58 25.62
N ALA A 177 16.84 -14.50 26.54
CA ALA A 177 16.87 -14.25 27.99
C ALA A 177 17.91 -13.19 28.36
N ARG A 178 19.16 -13.34 27.92
CA ARG A 178 20.23 -12.33 28.14
C ARG A 178 19.86 -10.95 27.58
N LYS A 179 19.27 -10.92 26.38
CA LYS A 179 18.81 -9.65 25.78
C LYS A 179 17.69 -9.00 26.60
N ALA A 180 16.79 -9.78 27.18
CA ALA A 180 15.71 -9.27 28.04
C ALA A 180 16.24 -8.60 29.32
N LEU A 181 17.37 -9.08 29.84
CA LEU A 181 18.02 -8.61 31.07
C LEU A 181 19.03 -7.48 30.86
N ARG A 182 19.43 -7.15 29.62
CA ARG A 182 20.51 -6.17 29.36
C ARG A 182 20.22 -4.77 29.91
N ASN A 183 18.95 -4.35 29.90
CA ASN A 183 18.52 -3.02 30.32
C ASN A 183 17.74 -3.04 31.65
N THR A 184 17.92 -4.07 32.48
CA THR A 184 17.37 -4.09 33.84
C THR A 184 18.36 -3.49 34.84
N PRO A 185 17.88 -2.81 35.91
CA PRO A 185 18.74 -2.38 36.99
C PRO A 185 19.46 -3.59 37.64
N ALA A 186 20.56 -3.34 38.35
CA ALA A 186 21.18 -4.37 39.17
C ALA A 186 20.14 -4.92 40.16
N SER A 187 20.15 -6.24 40.39
CA SER A 187 19.30 -6.84 41.41
C SER A 187 19.72 -6.30 42.78
N THR A 188 18.74 -5.81 43.54
CA THR A 188 18.93 -5.26 44.89
C THR A 188 19.20 -6.35 45.92
#